data_AF-A0A941IM22-F1
#
_entry.id   AF-A0A941IM22-F1
#
_cell.length_a   1.000
_cell.length_b   1.000
_cell.length_c   1.000
_cell.angle_alpha   90.00
_cell.angle_beta   90.00
_cell.angle_gamma   90.00
#
_symmetry.space_group_name_H-M   'P 1'
#
loop_
_entity.id
_entity.type
_entity.pdbx_description
1 polymer ?
#
loop_
_entity_poly.entity_id
_entity_poly.type
_entity_poly.pdbx_seq_one_letter_code
_entity_poly.pdbx_strand_id
1 'polypeptide(L)'
;MPTVRLAEGLALAVLLPFCFVRVRRSDAATGLFTAVYAGYAILPMYDRWQAWLAALLAACCAVLARRGLVTQPVRTAPDPDIAPPTPLDRLISAIRNPILLLALPAVFGAVALGGVGLWHALWHGLLDDRLAVTVNGTAAAVFVGGLVTGLILRRFSSVTIGRAQAVLGAGTLLGWLERMLYFSFLLAGQPTAAAFALTAKSAARFPALQREEEGLAEYYLIGSLSSLVVAAVTALLTRLALGMAAL
;
A
#
# COMPACT_ATOMS: atom_id res chain seq x y z
N MET A 1 -1.56 -7.09 -22.09
CA MET A 1 -1.20 -7.48 -20.70
C MET A 1 0.16 -6.92 -20.29
N PRO A 2 1.28 -7.17 -21.00
CA PRO A 2 2.58 -6.66 -20.56
C PRO A 2 2.66 -5.12 -20.56
N THR A 3 1.96 -4.47 -21.50
CA THR A 3 1.82 -3.00 -21.55
C THR A 3 1.07 -2.42 -20.35
N VAL A 4 0.06 -3.13 -19.84
CA VAL A 4 -0.76 -2.70 -18.70
C VAL A 4 0.05 -2.83 -17.40
N ARG A 5 0.73 -3.97 -17.23
CA ARG A 5 1.70 -4.18 -16.14
C ARG A 5 2.75 -3.07 -16.10
N LEU A 6 3.31 -2.69 -17.26
CA LEU A 6 4.33 -1.65 -17.35
C LEU A 6 3.76 -0.27 -16.97
N ALA A 7 2.59 0.11 -17.50
CA ALA A 7 1.98 1.40 -17.20
C ALA A 7 1.62 1.54 -15.71
N GLU A 8 0.90 0.56 -15.15
CA GLU A 8 0.51 0.57 -13.73
C GLU A 8 1.72 0.44 -12.81
N GLY A 9 2.65 -0.45 -13.15
CA GLY A 9 3.86 -0.71 -12.37
C GLY A 9 4.78 0.50 -12.30
N LEU A 10 4.97 1.25 -13.39
CA LEU A 10 5.77 2.49 -13.38
C LEU A 10 5.07 3.61 -12.61
N ALA A 11 3.76 3.76 -12.74
CA ALA A 11 3.00 4.71 -11.93
C ALA A 11 3.15 4.41 -10.42
N LEU A 12 3.06 3.13 -10.05
CA LEU A 12 3.28 2.69 -8.67
C LEU A 12 4.73 2.83 -8.22
N ALA A 13 5.71 2.60 -9.10
CA ALA A 13 7.12 2.81 -8.79
C ALA A 13 7.36 4.25 -8.30
N VAL A 14 6.70 5.24 -8.92
CA VAL A 14 6.79 6.65 -8.54
C VAL A 14 6.04 6.93 -7.24
N LEU A 15 4.84 6.39 -7.06
CA LEU A 15 3.96 6.74 -5.94
C LEU A 15 4.25 6.00 -4.62
N LEU A 16 4.67 4.73 -4.69
CA LEU A 16 4.92 3.90 -3.50
C LEU A 16 5.97 4.46 -2.53
N PRO A 17 7.10 5.05 -2.96
CA PRO A 17 8.07 5.65 -2.05
C PRO A 17 7.48 6.67 -1.08
N PHE A 18 6.45 7.42 -1.51
CA PHE A 18 5.77 8.44 -0.71
C PHE A 18 4.90 7.87 0.42
N CYS A 19 4.48 6.61 0.25
CA CYS A 19 3.66 5.90 1.23
C CYS A 19 4.48 5.45 2.45
N PHE A 20 5.80 5.30 2.31
CA PHE A 20 6.68 4.85 3.38
C PHE A 20 7.51 6.00 3.96
N VAL A 21 7.31 6.30 5.25
CA VAL A 21 7.98 7.42 5.95
C VAL A 21 9.52 7.30 5.90
N ARG A 22 10.06 6.07 5.99
CA ARG A 22 11.52 5.84 5.92
C ARG A 22 12.09 6.11 4.52
N VAL A 23 11.34 5.74 3.47
CA VAL A 23 11.80 5.84 2.08
C VAL A 23 11.76 7.29 1.60
N ARG A 24 10.65 8.01 1.84
CA ARG A 24 10.49 9.42 1.41
C ARG A 24 11.45 10.42 2.06
N ARG A 25 12.17 10.02 3.12
CA ARG A 25 13.14 10.88 3.83
C ARG A 25 14.45 11.06 3.08
N SER A 26 14.83 10.14 2.20
CA SER A 26 16.10 10.19 1.46
C SER A 26 15.88 10.11 -0.05
N ASP A 27 16.59 10.96 -0.81
CA ASP A 27 16.63 10.89 -2.28
C ASP A 27 17.14 9.52 -2.73
N ALA A 28 18.20 9.02 -2.09
CA ALA A 28 18.81 7.74 -2.43
C ALA A 28 17.85 6.57 -2.15
N ALA A 29 17.15 6.60 -1.00
CA ALA A 29 16.18 5.56 -0.67
C ALA A 29 14.97 5.58 -1.62
N THR A 30 14.49 6.77 -1.98
CA THR A 30 13.39 6.96 -2.94
C THR A 30 13.78 6.47 -4.33
N GLY A 31 14.96 6.86 -4.81
CA GLY A 31 15.50 6.43 -6.10
C GLY A 31 15.73 4.92 -6.16
N LEU A 32 16.34 4.32 -5.13
CA LEU A 32 16.57 2.88 -5.05
C LEU A 32 15.26 2.09 -5.03
N PHE A 33 14.30 2.50 -4.19
CA PHE A 33 13.00 1.83 -4.13
C PHE A 33 12.28 1.88 -5.48
N THR A 34 12.28 3.07 -6.11
CA THR A 34 11.66 3.26 -7.42
C THR A 34 12.36 2.41 -8.48
N ALA A 35 13.69 2.35 -8.49
CA ALA A 35 14.46 1.57 -9.45
C ALA A 35 14.19 0.05 -9.30
N VAL A 36 14.14 -0.46 -8.07
CA VAL A 36 13.82 -1.87 -7.80
C VAL A 36 12.41 -2.21 -8.29
N TYR A 37 11.42 -1.38 -7.95
CA TYR A 37 10.03 -1.64 -8.35
C TYR A 37 9.81 -1.44 -9.86
N ALA A 38 10.45 -0.44 -10.46
CA ALA A 38 10.44 -0.25 -11.91
C ALA A 38 11.11 -1.42 -12.64
N GLY A 39 12.20 -1.97 -12.10
CA GLY A 39 12.84 -3.19 -12.58
C GLY A 39 11.88 -4.39 -12.64
N TYR A 40 11.07 -4.57 -11.58
CA TYR A 40 10.00 -5.57 -11.57
C TYR A 40 8.91 -5.29 -12.61
N ALA A 41 8.53 -4.03 -12.81
CA ALA A 41 7.50 -3.65 -13.79
C ALA A 41 7.95 -3.89 -15.24
N ILE A 42 9.23 -3.66 -15.55
CA ILE A 42 9.78 -3.82 -16.90
C ILE A 42 10.25 -5.25 -17.21
N LEU A 43 10.26 -6.15 -16.23
CA LEU A 43 10.80 -7.51 -16.35
C LEU A 43 10.36 -8.27 -17.63
N PRO A 44 9.08 -8.27 -18.06
CA PRO A 44 8.68 -8.98 -19.28
C PRO A 44 9.12 -8.29 -20.58
N MET A 45 9.65 -7.06 -20.51
CA MET A 45 10.08 -6.24 -21.64
C MET A 45 11.55 -5.81 -21.48
N TYR A 46 12.35 -6.60 -20.76
CA TYR A 46 13.74 -6.28 -20.43
C TYR A 46 14.64 -6.14 -21.67
N ASP A 47 14.24 -6.77 -22.78
CA ASP A 47 14.89 -6.74 -24.08
C ASP A 47 14.77 -5.37 -24.77
N ARG A 48 13.78 -4.56 -24.39
CA ARG A 48 13.53 -3.25 -24.99
C ARG A 48 14.23 -2.13 -24.22
N TRP A 49 15.12 -1.40 -24.88
CA TRP A 49 15.77 -0.21 -24.31
C TRP A 49 14.78 0.87 -23.84
N GLN A 50 13.61 0.97 -24.49
CA GLN A 50 12.53 1.88 -24.12
C GLN A 50 12.01 1.63 -22.69
N ALA A 51 11.98 0.36 -22.25
CA ALA A 51 11.53 0.00 -20.91
C ALA A 51 12.52 0.50 -19.85
N TRP A 52 13.82 0.36 -20.11
CA TRP A 52 14.88 0.92 -19.27
C TRP A 52 14.85 2.44 -19.21
N LEU A 53 14.60 3.12 -20.33
CA LEU A 53 14.41 4.57 -20.35
C LEU A 53 13.22 4.98 -19.47
N ALA A 54 12.08 4.28 -19.59
CA ALA A 54 10.90 4.56 -18.78
C ALA A 54 11.14 4.35 -17.28
N ALA A 55 11.91 3.32 -16.90
CA ALA A 55 12.31 3.08 -15.51
C ALA A 55 13.23 4.20 -14.96
N LEU A 56 14.18 4.68 -15.76
CA LEU A 56 15.04 5.81 -15.39
C LEU A 56 14.24 7.11 -15.24
N LEU A 57 13.30 7.37 -16.15
CA LEU A 57 12.41 8.52 -16.07
C LEU A 57 11.52 8.46 -14.83
N ALA A 58 10.99 7.27 -14.48
CA ALA A 58 10.23 7.06 -13.25
C ALA A 58 11.07 7.35 -12.00
N ALA A 59 12.30 6.85 -11.94
CA ALA A 59 13.22 7.13 -10.82
C ALA A 59 13.54 8.63 -10.69
N CYS A 60 13.81 9.31 -11.80
CA CYS A 60 14.03 10.75 -11.84
C CYS A 60 12.78 11.51 -11.36
N CYS A 61 11.61 11.16 -11.88
CA CYS A 61 10.32 11.75 -11.51
C CYS A 61 10.04 11.60 -10.01
N ALA A 62 10.26 10.42 -9.44
CA ALA A 62 10.06 10.17 -8.01
C ALA A 62 10.96 11.04 -7.12
N VAL A 63 12.25 11.20 -7.48
CA VAL A 63 13.19 12.05 -6.75
C VAL A 63 12.81 13.53 -6.86
N LEU A 64 12.44 14.00 -8.06
CA LEU A 64 12.00 15.38 -8.28
C LEU A 64 10.70 15.69 -7.53
N ALA A 65 9.71 14.80 -7.61
CA ALA A 65 8.45 14.92 -6.88
C ALA A 65 8.69 14.95 -5.37
N ARG A 66 9.65 14.17 -4.85
CA ARG A 66 10.06 14.23 -3.44
C ARG A 66 10.61 15.59 -3.06
N ARG A 67 11.52 16.14 -3.86
CA ARG A 67 12.11 17.47 -3.62
C ARG A 67 11.07 18.58 -3.66
N GLY A 68 10.04 18.46 -4.50
CA GLY A 68 8.95 19.44 -4.58
C GLY A 68 7.87 19.31 -3.48
N LEU A 69 7.51 18.08 -3.09
CA LEU A 69 6.41 17.82 -2.15
C LEU A 69 6.85 17.78 -0.67
N VAL A 70 8.11 17.46 -0.41
CA VAL A 70 8.64 17.27 0.95
C VAL A 70 9.59 18.42 1.28
N THR A 71 9.03 19.59 1.61
CA THR A 71 9.79 20.81 1.91
C THR A 71 10.18 20.99 3.37
N GLN A 72 9.93 20.03 4.27
CA GLN A 72 10.45 20.13 5.64
C GLN A 72 11.10 18.84 6.15
N PRO A 73 12.34 18.93 6.69
CA PRO A 73 12.86 17.89 7.55
C PRO A 73 12.03 17.90 8.84
N VAL A 74 11.15 16.92 9.01
CA VAL A 74 10.53 16.65 10.30
C VAL A 74 11.66 16.27 11.27
N ARG A 75 12.08 17.22 12.10
CA ARG A 75 12.92 16.95 13.29
C ARG A 75 12.07 16.09 14.23
N THR A 76 12.30 14.79 14.20
CA THR A 76 11.94 13.94 15.32
C THR A 76 12.91 14.27 16.44
N ALA A 77 12.46 15.01 17.45
CA ALA A 77 13.18 15.03 18.73
C ALA A 77 13.28 13.57 19.21
N PRO A 78 14.46 13.11 19.66
CA PRO A 78 14.55 11.84 20.37
C PRO A 78 13.60 11.92 21.57
N ASP A 79 12.70 10.96 21.70
CA ASP A 79 11.86 10.81 22.88
C ASP A 79 12.78 10.40 24.05
N PRO A 80 12.98 11.28 25.06
CA PRO A 80 14.00 11.06 26.09
C PRO A 80 13.65 9.96 27.10
N ASP A 81 12.43 9.42 27.09
CA ASP A 81 11.91 8.49 28.12
C ASP A 81 11.74 7.03 27.66
N ILE A 82 12.33 6.62 26.54
CA ILE A 82 12.26 5.21 26.13
C ILE A 82 13.22 4.37 26.97
N ALA A 83 12.66 3.68 27.98
CA ALA A 83 13.34 2.66 28.76
C ALA A 83 14.01 1.60 27.84
N PRO A 84 15.19 1.06 28.21
CA PRO A 84 15.87 0.07 27.39
C PRO A 84 14.98 -1.17 27.18
N PRO A 85 14.91 -1.72 25.95
CA PRO A 85 13.99 -2.81 25.63
C PRO A 85 14.26 -4.04 26.49
N THR A 86 13.19 -4.55 27.10
CA THR A 86 13.24 -5.75 27.95
C THR A 86 13.64 -6.98 27.12
N PRO A 87 14.14 -8.06 27.74
CA PRO A 87 14.45 -9.30 27.01
C PRO A 87 13.23 -9.87 26.26
N LEU A 88 12.02 -9.62 26.75
CA LEU A 88 10.77 -10.00 26.07
C LEU A 88 10.54 -9.15 24.79
N ASP A 89 10.86 -7.85 24.81
CA ASP A 89 10.77 -6.97 23.63
C ASP A 89 11.77 -7.34 22.53
N ARG A 90 12.94 -7.86 22.92
CA ARG A 90 13.94 -8.39 21.98
C ARG A 90 13.47 -9.70 21.35
N LEU A 91 12.80 -10.56 22.10
CA LEU A 91 12.18 -11.79 21.56
C LEU A 91 11.02 -11.47 20.60
N ILE A 92 10.15 -10.52 20.96
CA ILE A 92 9.03 -10.07 20.10
C ILE A 92 9.54 -9.39 18.82
N SER A 93 10.61 -8.60 18.89
CA SER A 93 11.21 -7.99 17.69
C SER A 93 11.98 -8.98 16.82
N ALA A 94 12.51 -10.06 17.40
CA ALA A 94 13.08 -11.18 16.65
C ALA A 94 12.02 -12.02 15.92
N ILE A 95 10.85 -12.23 16.55
CA ILE A 95 9.66 -12.85 15.90
C ILE A 95 9.14 -11.94 14.78
N ARG A 96 9.27 -10.62 14.95
CA ARG A 96 8.95 -9.60 13.94
C ARG A 96 10.11 -9.33 12.98
N ASN A 97 11.08 -10.24 12.83
CA ASN A 97 12.14 -10.09 11.84
C ASN A 97 11.57 -10.44 10.45
N PRO A 98 11.41 -9.45 9.55
CA PRO A 98 10.76 -9.66 8.25
C PRO A 98 11.52 -10.66 7.37
N ILE A 99 12.82 -10.84 7.62
CA ILE A 99 13.65 -11.81 6.91
C ILE A 99 13.20 -13.24 7.24
N LEU A 100 12.87 -13.52 8.50
CA LEU A 100 12.46 -14.85 8.95
C LEU A 100 11.04 -15.20 8.45
N LEU A 101 10.17 -14.19 8.40
CA LEU A 101 8.83 -14.27 7.83
C LEU A 101 8.84 -14.49 6.31
N LEU A 102 9.77 -13.87 5.57
CA LEU A 102 9.95 -14.13 4.13
C LEU A 102 10.65 -15.48 3.86
N ALA A 103 11.51 -15.94 4.76
CA ALA A 103 12.23 -17.20 4.61
C ALA A 103 11.32 -18.42 4.78
N LEU A 104 10.29 -18.35 5.63
CA LEU A 104 9.38 -19.45 5.92
C LEU A 104 8.66 -20.02 4.68
N PRO A 105 8.00 -19.20 3.84
CA PRO A 105 7.40 -19.67 2.59
C PRO A 105 8.44 -20.22 1.60
N ALA A 106 9.64 -19.61 1.56
CA ALA A 106 10.71 -20.06 0.67
C ALA A 106 11.28 -21.41 1.11
N VAL A 107 11.44 -21.64 2.41
CA VAL A 107 11.86 -22.94 2.98
C VAL A 107 10.78 -23.99 2.75
N PHE A 108 9.51 -23.67 3.01
CA PHE A 108 8.40 -24.58 2.76
C PHE A 108 8.29 -24.95 1.27
N GLY A 109 8.45 -23.96 0.38
CA GLY A 109 8.49 -24.18 -1.07
C GLY A 109 9.71 -24.99 -1.51
N ALA A 110 10.89 -24.76 -0.93
CA ALA A 110 12.10 -25.52 -1.22
C ALA A 110 11.98 -26.99 -0.78
N VAL A 111 11.33 -27.24 0.35
CA VAL A 111 11.04 -28.60 0.86
C VAL A 111 10.01 -29.31 -0.01
N ALA A 112 8.94 -28.61 -0.43
CA ALA A 112 7.85 -29.20 -1.20
C ALA A 112 8.18 -29.44 -2.68
N LEU A 113 8.93 -28.53 -3.31
CA LEU A 113 9.16 -28.51 -4.76
C LEU A 113 10.62 -28.84 -5.15
N GLY A 114 11.52 -28.93 -4.16
CA GLY A 114 12.96 -28.90 -4.39
C GLY A 114 13.46 -27.52 -4.81
N GLY A 115 14.78 -27.30 -4.74
CA GLY A 115 15.37 -25.98 -5.08
C GLY A 115 15.11 -25.54 -6.53
N VAL A 116 15.16 -26.47 -7.48
CA VAL A 116 14.91 -26.20 -8.90
C VAL A 116 13.42 -25.93 -9.17
N GLY A 117 12.52 -26.65 -8.49
CA GLY A 117 11.08 -26.44 -8.63
C GLY A 117 10.63 -25.10 -8.02
N LEU A 118 11.17 -24.74 -6.85
CA LEU A 118 10.95 -23.43 -6.24
C LEU A 118 11.41 -22.30 -7.17
N TRP A 119 12.61 -22.41 -7.76
CA TRP A 119 13.12 -21.42 -8.69
C TRP A 119 12.19 -21.22 -9.89
N HIS A 120 11.77 -22.30 -10.54
CA HIS A 120 10.84 -22.22 -11.67
C HIS A 120 9.50 -21.60 -11.27
N ALA A 121 8.93 -22.00 -10.12
CA ALA A 121 7.68 -21.45 -9.62
C ALA A 121 7.77 -19.93 -9.36
N LEU A 122 8.87 -19.48 -8.72
CA LEU A 122 9.13 -18.06 -8.49
C LEU A 122 9.31 -17.30 -9.80
N TRP A 123 10.09 -17.86 -10.74
CA TRP A 123 10.35 -17.25 -12.04
C TRP A 123 9.06 -17.08 -12.86
N HIS A 124 8.24 -18.13 -12.94
CA HIS A 124 6.95 -18.07 -13.64
C HIS A 124 5.98 -17.09 -12.96
N GLY A 125 5.93 -17.06 -11.63
CA GLY A 125 5.10 -16.10 -10.88
C GLY A 125 5.51 -14.64 -11.11
N LEU A 126 6.83 -14.36 -11.18
CA LEU A 126 7.32 -13.01 -11.46
C LEU A 126 7.02 -12.55 -12.90
N LEU A 127 6.98 -13.48 -13.85
CA LEU A 127 6.71 -13.18 -15.26
C LEU A 127 5.22 -13.17 -15.60
N ASP A 128 4.35 -13.70 -14.74
CA ASP A 128 2.91 -13.69 -14.95
C ASP A 128 2.33 -12.27 -14.84
N ASP A 129 1.90 -11.72 -15.98
CA ASP A 129 1.32 -10.39 -16.06
C ASP A 129 0.01 -10.26 -15.29
N ARG A 130 -0.80 -11.33 -15.18
CA ARG A 130 -2.07 -11.27 -14.43
C ARG A 130 -1.83 -11.17 -12.94
N LEU A 131 -0.86 -11.92 -12.44
CA LEU A 131 -0.42 -11.81 -11.04
C LEU A 131 0.18 -10.42 -10.78
N ALA A 132 1.02 -9.92 -11.69
CA ALA A 132 1.61 -8.60 -11.56
C ALA A 132 0.57 -7.48 -11.51
N VAL A 133 -0.41 -7.49 -12.42
CA VAL A 133 -1.53 -6.52 -12.42
C VAL A 133 -2.35 -6.63 -11.13
N THR A 134 -2.60 -7.84 -10.63
CA THR A 134 -3.34 -8.04 -9.36
C THR A 134 -2.57 -7.50 -8.15
N VAL A 135 -1.27 -7.76 -8.08
CA VAL A 135 -0.37 -7.24 -7.03
C VAL A 135 -0.28 -5.72 -7.10
N ASN A 136 -0.14 -5.16 -8.30
CA ASN A 136 -0.14 -3.72 -8.54
C ASN A 136 -1.45 -3.08 -8.07
N GLY A 137 -2.60 -3.64 -8.48
CA GLY A 137 -3.91 -3.18 -8.04
C GLY A 137 -4.10 -3.23 -6.52
N THR A 138 -3.62 -4.29 -5.87
CA THR A 138 -3.66 -4.42 -4.41
C THR A 138 -2.79 -3.36 -3.74
N ALA A 139 -1.56 -3.17 -4.21
CA ALA A 139 -0.64 -2.16 -3.70
C ALA A 139 -1.20 -0.74 -3.90
N ALA A 140 -1.81 -0.47 -5.05
CA ALA A 140 -2.49 0.78 -5.34
C ALA A 140 -3.64 1.03 -4.34
N ALA A 141 -4.53 0.05 -4.15
CA ALA A 141 -5.67 0.20 -3.26
C ALA A 141 -5.23 0.44 -1.80
N VAL A 142 -4.24 -0.30 -1.32
CA VAL A 142 -3.80 -0.24 0.09
C VAL A 142 -2.96 1.01 0.37
N PHE A 143 -1.92 1.23 -0.43
CA PHE A 143 -0.90 2.26 -0.15
C PHE A 143 -1.27 3.59 -0.78
N VAL A 144 -1.46 3.62 -2.12
CA VAL A 144 -1.85 4.85 -2.82
C VAL A 144 -3.23 5.31 -2.35
N GLY A 145 -4.16 4.38 -2.12
CA GLY A 145 -5.46 4.72 -1.55
C GLY A 145 -5.36 5.30 -0.13
N GLY A 146 -4.35 4.93 0.65
CA GLY A 146 -4.04 5.58 1.92
C GLY A 146 -3.57 7.02 1.77
N LEU A 147 -2.73 7.29 0.77
CA LEU A 147 -2.29 8.64 0.44
C LEU A 147 -3.49 9.50 0.00
N VAL A 148 -4.31 9.01 -0.93
CA VAL A 148 -5.49 9.72 -1.46
C VAL A 148 -6.50 9.99 -0.35
N THR A 149 -6.84 8.97 0.46
CA THR A 149 -7.73 9.13 1.61
C THR A 149 -7.17 10.18 2.56
N GLY A 150 -5.89 10.10 2.93
CA GLY A 150 -5.24 11.09 3.79
C GLY A 150 -5.29 12.52 3.23
N LEU A 151 -5.18 12.71 1.92
CA LEU A 151 -5.33 14.02 1.27
C LEU A 151 -6.77 14.53 1.33
N ILE A 152 -7.76 13.66 1.16
CA ILE A 152 -9.18 14.01 1.28
C ILE A 152 -9.47 14.46 2.71
N LEU A 153 -9.13 13.65 3.71
CA LEU A 153 -9.43 13.99 5.12
C LEU A 153 -8.70 15.25 5.60
N ARG A 154 -7.51 15.57 5.05
CA ARG A 154 -6.80 16.82 5.36
C ARG A 154 -7.61 18.08 5.03
N ARG A 155 -8.53 18.00 4.06
CA ARG A 155 -9.42 19.11 3.70
C ARG A 155 -10.55 19.33 4.73
N PHE A 156 -10.88 18.29 5.49
CA PHE A 156 -11.92 18.29 6.51
C PHE A 156 -11.35 18.37 7.94
N SER A 157 -10.04 18.13 8.12
CA SER A 157 -9.37 18.14 9.42
C SER A 157 -9.26 19.53 10.07
N SER A 158 -9.64 20.61 9.38
CA SER A 158 -9.73 21.95 9.98
C SER A 158 -10.76 22.04 11.11
N VAL A 159 -11.63 21.02 11.25
CA VAL A 159 -12.71 20.96 12.24
C VAL A 159 -12.33 20.11 13.48
N THR A 160 -11.19 19.41 13.53
CA THR A 160 -10.90 18.48 14.65
C THR A 160 -9.43 18.51 15.08
N ILE A 161 -9.07 19.47 15.94
CA ILE A 161 -7.70 19.69 16.42
C ILE A 161 -7.34 18.73 17.58
N GLY A 162 -6.12 18.17 17.53
CA GLY A 162 -5.44 17.56 18.69
C GLY A 162 -5.63 16.04 18.84
N ARG A 163 -6.88 15.56 19.00
CA ARG A 163 -7.16 14.14 19.29
C ARG A 163 -7.16 13.23 18.06
N ALA A 164 -7.66 13.71 16.92
CA ALA A 164 -7.66 12.95 15.67
C ALA A 164 -6.22 12.58 15.24
N GLN A 165 -5.26 13.50 15.39
CA GLN A 165 -3.84 13.28 15.05
C GLN A 165 -3.19 12.15 15.88
N ALA A 166 -3.56 12.01 17.16
CA ALA A 166 -3.03 10.97 18.06
C ALA A 166 -3.60 9.58 17.75
N VAL A 167 -4.87 9.49 17.33
CA VAL A 167 -5.52 8.24 16.89
C VAL A 167 -5.02 7.79 15.52
N LEU A 168 -4.64 8.73 14.63
CA LEU A 168 -4.22 8.46 13.26
C LEU A 168 -2.88 7.74 13.11
N GLY A 169 -1.97 7.86 14.10
CA GLY A 169 -0.75 7.04 14.14
C GLY A 169 -1.03 5.55 14.33
N ALA A 170 -2.12 5.21 15.04
CA ALA A 170 -2.52 3.84 15.37
C ALA A 170 -3.50 3.22 14.35
N GLY A 171 -4.20 4.02 13.55
CA GLY A 171 -5.21 3.56 12.58
C GLY A 171 -4.67 3.06 11.23
N THR A 172 -3.36 3.15 10.98
CA THR A 172 -2.78 2.83 9.65
C THR A 172 -2.98 1.35 9.28
N LEU A 173 -2.79 0.44 10.24
CA LEU A 173 -2.95 -1.01 10.01
C LEU A 173 -4.42 -1.37 9.76
N LEU A 174 -5.35 -0.81 10.53
CA LEU A 174 -6.79 -1.03 10.32
C LEU A 174 -7.22 -0.55 8.94
N GLY A 175 -6.76 0.64 8.52
CA GLY A 175 -7.04 1.16 7.18
C GLY A 175 -6.45 0.29 6.06
N TRP A 176 -5.29 -0.34 6.26
CA TRP A 176 -4.74 -1.32 5.30
C TRP A 176 -5.62 -2.56 5.19
N LEU A 177 -6.05 -3.12 6.32
CA LEU A 177 -6.93 -4.29 6.35
C LEU A 177 -8.27 -4.03 5.65
N GLU A 178 -8.88 -2.87 5.91
CA GLU A 178 -10.13 -2.48 5.27
C GLU A 178 -10.01 -2.35 3.75
N ARG A 179 -8.93 -1.70 3.27
CA ARG A 179 -8.69 -1.57 1.83
C ARG A 179 -8.39 -2.91 1.18
N MET A 180 -7.63 -3.78 1.85
CA MET A 180 -7.42 -5.15 1.39
C MET A 180 -8.76 -5.91 1.28
N LEU A 181 -9.63 -5.78 2.29
CA LEU A 181 -10.92 -6.45 2.31
C LEU A 181 -11.85 -5.94 1.21
N TYR A 182 -12.03 -4.62 1.10
CA TYR A 182 -12.86 -4.02 0.06
C TYR A 182 -12.34 -4.33 -1.34
N PHE A 183 -11.04 -4.16 -1.58
CA PHE A 183 -10.44 -4.47 -2.86
C PHE A 183 -10.61 -5.96 -3.22
N SER A 184 -10.43 -6.88 -2.27
CA SER A 184 -10.57 -8.32 -2.53
C SER A 184 -12.00 -8.70 -2.92
N PHE A 185 -13.01 -8.20 -2.19
CA PHE A 185 -14.41 -8.46 -2.54
C PHE A 185 -14.79 -7.87 -3.90
N LEU A 186 -14.35 -6.64 -4.17
CA LEU A 186 -14.64 -5.96 -5.44
C LEU A 186 -13.91 -6.63 -6.60
N LEU A 187 -12.65 -7.00 -6.42
CA LEU A 187 -11.90 -7.76 -7.42
C LEU A 187 -12.55 -9.11 -7.70
N ALA A 188 -13.14 -9.76 -6.69
CA ALA A 188 -13.90 -11.00 -6.84
C ALA A 188 -15.31 -10.81 -7.46
N GLY A 189 -15.72 -9.59 -7.80
CA GLY A 189 -17.05 -9.30 -8.34
C GLY A 189 -18.17 -9.38 -7.31
N GLN A 190 -17.87 -9.10 -6.04
CA GLN A 190 -18.82 -9.14 -4.93
C GLN A 190 -18.99 -7.75 -4.28
N PRO A 191 -19.62 -6.78 -4.97
CA PRO A 191 -19.85 -5.44 -4.40
C PRO A 191 -20.72 -5.49 -3.14
N THR A 192 -21.67 -6.43 -3.05
CA THR A 192 -22.52 -6.62 -1.86
C THR A 192 -21.70 -6.98 -0.62
N ALA A 193 -20.65 -7.80 -0.75
CA ALA A 193 -19.78 -8.16 0.37
C ALA A 193 -18.97 -6.96 0.88
N ALA A 194 -18.48 -6.11 -0.03
CA ALA A 194 -17.82 -4.85 0.34
C ALA A 194 -18.77 -3.88 1.06
N ALA A 195 -20.00 -3.73 0.57
CA ALA A 195 -21.02 -2.93 1.22
C ALA A 195 -21.38 -3.46 2.62
N PHE A 196 -21.52 -4.79 2.77
CA PHE A 196 -21.77 -5.41 4.07
C PHE A 196 -20.61 -5.16 5.06
N ALA A 197 -19.36 -5.29 4.61
CA ALA A 197 -18.20 -5.00 5.44
C ALA A 197 -18.14 -3.53 5.90
N LEU A 198 -18.49 -2.58 5.03
CA LEU A 198 -18.63 -1.18 5.41
C LEU A 198 -19.73 -0.99 6.46
N THR A 199 -20.91 -1.57 6.24
CA THR A 199 -22.04 -1.47 7.18
C THR A 199 -21.71 -2.08 8.54
N ALA A 200 -21.10 -3.26 8.56
CA ALA A 200 -20.69 -3.94 9.80
C ALA A 200 -19.70 -3.09 10.61
N LYS A 201 -18.71 -2.49 9.93
CA LYS A 201 -17.75 -1.56 10.54
C LYS A 201 -18.47 -0.35 11.14
N SER A 202 -19.34 0.31 10.37
CA SER A 202 -20.09 1.48 10.80
C SER A 202 -21.03 1.17 11.97
N ALA A 203 -21.74 0.04 11.92
CA ALA A 203 -22.63 -0.42 12.99
C ALA A 203 -21.86 -0.69 14.29
N ALA A 204 -20.69 -1.33 14.21
CA ALA A 204 -19.85 -1.60 15.38
C ALA A 204 -19.32 -0.31 16.03
N ARG A 205 -19.13 0.77 15.25
CA ARG A 205 -18.63 2.06 15.76
C ARG A 205 -19.73 3.04 16.13
N PHE A 206 -20.97 2.80 15.71
CA PHE A 206 -22.10 3.70 15.92
C PHE A 206 -22.30 4.15 17.37
N PRO A 207 -22.24 3.26 18.40
CA PRO A 207 -22.40 3.70 19.79
C PRO A 207 -21.26 4.60 20.30
N ALA A 208 -20.06 4.46 19.73
CA ALA A 208 -18.92 5.32 20.07
C ALA A 208 -19.10 6.70 19.42
N LEU A 209 -19.46 6.73 18.13
CA LEU A 209 -19.66 7.98 17.37
C LEU A 209 -20.79 8.85 17.94
N GLN A 210 -21.84 8.26 18.50
CA GLN A 210 -22.91 9.00 19.18
C GLN A 210 -22.44 9.78 20.41
N ARG A 211 -21.32 9.39 21.03
CA ARG A 211 -20.77 10.04 22.22
C ARG A 211 -19.70 11.08 21.89
N GLU A 212 -19.30 11.18 20.61
CA GLU A 212 -18.26 12.10 20.15
C GLU A 212 -18.89 13.34 19.50
N GLU A 213 -18.08 14.38 19.31
CA GLU A 213 -18.52 15.61 18.64
C GLU A 213 -18.92 15.34 17.18
N GLU A 214 -19.93 16.06 16.67
CA GLU A 214 -20.47 15.89 15.31
C GLU A 214 -19.38 15.87 14.23
N GLY A 215 -18.36 16.74 14.37
CA GLY A 215 -17.23 16.81 13.44
C GLY A 215 -16.38 15.54 13.37
N LEU A 216 -16.30 14.76 14.45
CA LEU A 216 -15.56 13.49 14.43
C LEU A 216 -16.36 12.37 13.77
N ALA A 217 -17.68 12.36 13.94
CA ALA A 217 -18.56 11.41 13.26
C ALA A 217 -18.51 11.61 11.75
N GLU A 218 -18.55 12.87 11.30
CA GLU A 218 -18.41 13.25 9.89
C GLU A 218 -17.02 12.86 9.35
N TYR A 219 -15.95 13.18 10.08
CA TYR A 219 -14.58 12.79 9.71
C TYR A 219 -14.43 11.27 9.50
N TYR A 220 -15.00 10.47 10.40
CA TYR A 220 -14.96 9.01 10.31
C TYR A 220 -15.75 8.48 9.09
N LEU A 221 -16.94 9.05 8.84
CA LEU A 221 -17.79 8.64 7.73
C LEU A 221 -17.15 9.00 6.38
N ILE A 222 -16.65 10.23 6.23
CA ILE A 222 -15.89 10.67 5.05
C ILE A 222 -14.69 9.76 4.82
N GLY A 223 -13.95 9.41 5.87
CA GLY A 223 -12.80 8.52 5.75
C GLY A 223 -13.14 7.11 5.28
N SER A 224 -14.22 6.52 5.81
CA SER A 224 -14.63 5.17 5.44
C SER A 224 -15.20 5.11 4.03
N LEU A 225 -16.05 6.07 3.65
CA LEU A 225 -16.63 6.15 2.31
C LEU A 225 -15.57 6.46 1.24
N SER A 226 -14.68 7.42 1.49
CA SER A 226 -13.59 7.72 0.55
C SER A 226 -12.67 6.52 0.34
N SER A 227 -12.35 5.78 1.40
CA SER A 227 -11.56 4.55 1.30
C SER A 227 -12.26 3.46 0.48
N LEU A 228 -13.58 3.30 0.63
CA LEU A 228 -14.36 2.37 -0.19
C LEU A 228 -14.37 2.79 -1.67
N VAL A 229 -14.61 4.08 -1.95
CA VAL A 229 -14.63 4.61 -3.32
C VAL A 229 -13.28 4.40 -4.00
N VAL A 230 -12.17 4.68 -3.31
CA VAL A 230 -10.83 4.46 -3.87
C VAL A 230 -10.60 2.96 -4.14
N ALA A 231 -10.95 2.08 -3.19
CA ALA A 231 -10.84 0.63 -3.41
C ALA A 231 -11.70 0.15 -4.59
N ALA A 232 -12.90 0.70 -4.77
CA ALA A 232 -13.80 0.37 -5.87
C ALA A 232 -13.26 0.81 -7.23
N VAL A 233 -12.77 2.05 -7.32
CA VAL A 233 -12.14 2.57 -8.55
C VAL A 233 -10.91 1.72 -8.89
N THR A 234 -10.04 1.44 -7.91
CA THR A 234 -8.85 0.61 -8.15
C THR A 234 -9.24 -0.81 -8.56
N ALA A 235 -10.21 -1.45 -7.91
CA ALA A 235 -10.67 -2.78 -8.28
C ALA A 235 -11.27 -2.81 -9.69
N LEU A 236 -12.07 -1.81 -10.05
CA LEU A 236 -12.62 -1.68 -11.39
C LEU A 236 -11.52 -1.58 -12.45
N LEU A 237 -10.53 -0.70 -12.24
CA LEU A 237 -9.39 -0.55 -13.15
C LEU A 237 -8.61 -1.87 -13.29
N THR A 238 -8.34 -2.56 -12.18
CA THR A 238 -7.68 -3.88 -12.19
C THR A 238 -8.50 -4.92 -12.94
N ARG A 239 -9.83 -4.95 -12.76
CA ARG A 239 -10.71 -5.89 -13.48
C ARG A 239 -10.69 -5.63 -14.98
N LEU A 240 -10.78 -4.37 -15.40
CA LEU A 240 -10.68 -3.96 -16.80
C LEU A 240 -9.31 -4.31 -17.38
N ALA A 241 -8.23 -4.07 -16.62
CA ALA A 241 -6.86 -4.45 -16.98
C ALA A 241 -6.71 -5.97 -17.20
N LEU A 242 -7.41 -6.78 -16.40
CA LEU A 242 -7.42 -8.25 -16.51
C LEU A 242 -8.40 -8.77 -17.58
N GLY A 243 -9.17 -7.90 -18.23
CA GLY A 243 -10.19 -8.28 -19.22
C GLY A 243 -11.42 -8.97 -18.61
N MET A 244 -11.70 -8.73 -17.33
CA MET A 244 -12.90 -9.22 -16.65
C MET A 244 -14.08 -8.26 -16.84
N ALA A 245 -15.30 -8.76 -16.66
CA ALA A 245 -16.51 -7.94 -16.64
C ALA A 245 -16.44 -6.85 -15.55
N ALA A 246 -17.09 -5.72 -15.78
CA ALA A 246 -17.28 -4.70 -14.74
C ALA A 246 -18.03 -5.29 -13.53
N LEU A 247 -17.85 -4.64 -12.36
CA LEU A 247 -18.36 -5.04 -11.05
C LEU A 247 -19.85 -5.44 -11.05
#